data_AF-A0A7T7F9I3-F1
#
_entry.id   AF-A0A7T7F9I3-F1
#
_cell.length_a   1.000
_cell.length_b   1.000
_cell.length_c   1.000
_cell.angle_alpha   90.00
_cell.angle_beta   90.00
_cell.angle_gamma   90.00
#
_symmetry.space_group_name_H-M   'P 1'
#
loop_
_entity.id
_entity.type
_entity.pdbx_description
1 polymer ?
#
loop_
_entity_poly.entity_id
_entity_poly.type
_entity_poly.pdbx_seq_one_letter_code
_entity_poly.pdbx_strand_id
1 'polypeptide(L)'
;MDKWKAERIIHEREIMGKSLRTLAKKYGVSPTTISRIVNKDKLNEKALRSSKKTVLPDDVSLLKAMLRTEQLKNELLNNIIDIADKELGTNIRKKSGTRQSE
;
A
#
# COMPACT_ATOMS: atom_id res chain seq x y z
N MET A 1 -2.83 -32.46 -17.47
CA MET A 1 -2.96 -31.24 -18.29
C MET A 1 -1.62 -30.53 -18.27
N ASP A 2 -1.12 -30.13 -19.43
CA ASP A 2 0.19 -29.48 -19.55
C ASP A 2 0.23 -28.18 -18.74
N LYS A 3 1.35 -27.93 -18.07
CA LYS A 3 1.52 -26.78 -17.16
C LYS A 3 1.21 -25.43 -17.83
N TRP A 4 1.66 -25.27 -19.08
CA TRP A 4 1.41 -24.07 -19.89
C TRP A 4 -0.07 -23.84 -20.20
N LYS A 5 -0.88 -24.90 -20.33
CA LYS A 5 -2.34 -24.78 -20.55
C LYS A 5 -3.04 -24.25 -19.30
N ALA A 6 -2.63 -24.72 -18.12
CA ALA A 6 -3.20 -24.27 -16.85
C ALA A 6 -2.88 -22.79 -16.58
N GLU A 7 -1.64 -22.37 -16.81
CA GLU A 7 -1.20 -20.96 -16.68
C GLU A 7 -1.99 -20.03 -17.61
N ARG A 8 -2.22 -20.46 -18.86
CA ARG A 8 -3.00 -19.68 -19.83
C ARG A 8 -4.49 -19.56 -19.44
N ILE A 9 -5.05 -20.61 -18.84
CA ILE A 9 -6.43 -20.60 -18.31
C ILE A 9 -6.54 -19.61 -17.14
N ILE A 10 -5.56 -19.56 -16.25
CA ILE A 10 -5.51 -18.62 -15.12
C ILE A 10 -5.44 -17.18 -15.64
N HIS A 11 -4.49 -16.88 -16.55
CA HIS A 11 -4.33 -15.56 -17.16
C HIS A 11 -5.61 -15.08 -17.86
N GLU A 12 -6.24 -15.92 -18.69
CA GLU A 12 -7.48 -15.55 -19.39
C GLU A 12 -8.67 -15.36 -18.43
N ARG A 13 -8.67 -16.00 -17.26
CA ARG A 13 -9.72 -15.81 -16.27
C ARG A 13 -9.52 -14.50 -15.50
N GLU A 14 -8.31 -14.25 -15.03
CA GLU A 14 -8.03 -13.18 -14.08
C GLU A 14 -7.77 -11.83 -14.75
N ILE A 15 -7.05 -11.81 -15.88
CA ILE A 15 -6.73 -10.58 -16.61
C ILE A 15 -7.80 -10.24 -17.65
N MET A 16 -8.32 -11.25 -18.35
CA MET A 16 -9.28 -11.05 -19.44
C MET A 16 -10.75 -11.24 -19.01
N GLY A 17 -11.01 -11.56 -17.73
CA GLY A 17 -12.36 -11.65 -17.17
C GLY A 17 -13.28 -12.73 -17.79
N LYS A 18 -12.73 -13.73 -18.49
CA LYS A 18 -13.57 -14.71 -19.21
C LYS A 18 -14.31 -15.65 -18.26
N SER A 19 -15.54 -16.01 -18.61
CA SER A 19 -16.36 -16.95 -17.82
C SER A 19 -15.81 -18.38 -17.84
N LEU A 20 -16.11 -19.15 -16.79
CA LEU A 20 -15.76 -20.58 -16.72
C LEU A 20 -16.32 -21.38 -17.91
N ARG A 21 -17.53 -21.05 -18.36
CA ARG A 21 -18.21 -21.73 -19.48
C ARG A 21 -17.53 -21.44 -20.82
N THR A 22 -17.07 -20.21 -21.04
CA THR A 22 -16.31 -19.83 -22.24
C THR A 22 -14.95 -20.50 -22.29
N LEU A 23 -14.26 -20.60 -21.15
CA LEU A 23 -12.98 -21.32 -21.07
C LEU A 23 -13.17 -22.83 -21.26
N ALA A 24 -14.24 -23.40 -20.71
CA ALA A 24 -14.58 -24.81 -20.89
C ALA A 24 -14.74 -25.19 -22.36
N LYS A 25 -15.47 -24.36 -23.12
CA LYS A 25 -15.66 -24.55 -24.57
C LYS A 25 -14.34 -24.40 -25.35
N LYS A 26 -13.50 -23.43 -24.98
CA LYS A 26 -12.23 -23.14 -25.67
C LYS A 26 -11.17 -24.23 -25.45
N TYR A 27 -11.10 -24.78 -24.24
CA TYR A 27 -10.08 -25.74 -23.86
C TYR A 27 -10.56 -27.20 -23.89
N GLY A 28 -11.84 -27.44 -24.16
CA GLY A 28 -12.43 -28.78 -24.22
C GLY A 28 -12.47 -29.48 -22.86
N VAL A 29 -12.60 -28.71 -21.77
CA VAL A 29 -12.46 -29.19 -20.40
C VAL A 29 -13.69 -28.78 -19.59
N SER A 30 -14.14 -29.64 -18.66
CA SER A 30 -15.27 -29.33 -17.79
C SER A 30 -15.05 -28.01 -17.01
N PRO A 31 -16.10 -27.17 -16.84
CA PRO A 31 -16.04 -25.98 -15.99
C PRO A 31 -15.56 -26.27 -14.56
N THR A 32 -15.83 -27.46 -14.02
CA THR A 32 -15.39 -27.87 -12.69
C THR A 32 -13.87 -28.01 -12.60
N THR A 33 -13.24 -28.58 -13.63
CA THR A 33 -11.79 -28.71 -13.73
C THR A 33 -11.12 -27.34 -13.83
N ILE A 34 -11.71 -26.41 -14.57
CA ILE A 34 -11.21 -25.02 -14.67
C ILE A 34 -11.32 -24.31 -13.32
N SER A 35 -12.46 -24.45 -12.63
CA SER A 35 -12.63 -23.90 -11.28
C SER A 35 -11.61 -24.46 -10.30
N ARG A 36 -11.31 -25.77 -10.37
CA ARG A 36 -10.31 -26.41 -9.52
C ARG A 36 -8.91 -25.84 -9.78
N ILE A 37 -8.55 -25.61 -11.05
CA ILE A 37 -7.24 -25.02 -11.42
C ILE A 37 -7.10 -23.61 -10.87
N VAL A 38 -8.08 -22.74 -11.11
CA VAL A 38 -8.07 -21.34 -10.64
C VAL A 38 -8.03 -21.27 -9.11
N ASN A 39 -8.80 -22.12 -8.42
CA ASN A 39 -8.81 -22.14 -6.96
C ASN A 39 -7.49 -22.65 -6.37
N LYS A 40 -6.84 -23.63 -7.01
CA LYS A 40 -5.53 -24.12 -6.58
C LYS A 40 -4.47 -23.02 -6.67
N ASP A 41 -4.53 -22.21 -7.73
CA ASP A 41 -3.58 -21.10 -7.91
C ASP A 41 -3.77 -20.00 -6.87
N LYS A 42 -5.03 -19.62 -6.57
CA LYS A 42 -5.35 -18.68 -5.48
C LYS A 42 -4.89 -19.15 -4.11
N LEU A 43 -4.94 -20.45 -3.84
CA LEU A 43 -4.42 -21.03 -2.60
C LEU A 43 -2.89 -20.91 -2.53
N ASN A 44 -2.20 -21.18 -3.64
CA ASN A 44 -0.75 -21.01 -3.74
C ASN A 44 -0.36 -19.54 -3.59
N GLU A 45 -1.04 -18.60 -4.24
CA GLU A 45 -0.82 -17.16 -4.07
C GLU A 45 -1.00 -16.72 -2.62
N LYS A 46 -2.04 -17.21 -1.93
CA LYS A 46 -2.26 -16.90 -0.51
C LYS A 46 -1.12 -17.44 0.36
N ALA A 47 -0.64 -18.65 0.10
CA ALA A 47 0.52 -19.23 0.80
C ALA A 47 1.80 -18.43 0.54
N LEU A 48 2.04 -18.01 -0.71
CA LEU A 48 3.16 -17.15 -1.11
C LEU A 48 3.07 -15.74 -0.49
N ARG A 49 1.87 -15.17 -0.35
CA ARG A 49 1.66 -13.88 0.32
C ARG A 49 1.85 -14.00 1.84
N SER A 50 1.49 -15.13 2.44
CA SER A 50 1.77 -15.36 3.87
C SER A 50 3.26 -15.51 4.15
N SER A 51 4.05 -16.09 3.23
CA SER A 51 5.51 -16.20 3.39
C SER A 51 6.26 -14.92 2.99
N LYS A 52 5.73 -14.12 2.05
CA LYS A 52 6.25 -12.79 1.67
C LYS A 52 5.90 -11.68 2.65
N LYS A 53 5.17 -11.95 3.73
CA LYS A 53 5.25 -11.11 4.95
C LYS A 53 6.62 -11.35 5.60
N THR A 54 7.69 -11.03 4.88
CA THR A 54 8.99 -10.81 5.48
C THR A 54 8.77 -9.65 6.44
N VAL A 55 8.79 -9.96 7.73
CA VAL A 55 8.97 -9.03 8.83
C VAL A 55 9.99 -8.00 8.34
N LEU A 56 9.57 -6.74 8.18
CA LEU A 56 10.54 -5.69 7.85
C LEU A 56 11.66 -5.81 8.89
N PRO A 57 12.94 -5.67 8.52
CA PRO A 57 14.02 -5.67 9.51
C PRO A 57 13.61 -4.74 10.64
N ASP A 58 13.70 -5.25 11.88
CA ASP A 58 13.09 -4.62 13.08
C ASP A 58 13.46 -3.12 13.18
N ASP A 59 14.71 -2.82 12.79
CA ASP A 59 15.29 -1.49 12.67
C ASP A 59 14.52 -0.56 11.73
N VAL A 60 14.09 -1.03 10.56
CA VAL A 60 13.37 -0.20 9.58
C VAL A 60 11.96 0.13 10.06
N SER A 61 11.29 -0.80 10.75
CA SER A 61 9.99 -0.52 11.39
C SER A 61 10.13 0.49 12.51
N LEU A 62 11.15 0.35 13.36
CA LEU A 62 11.44 1.28 14.45
C LEU A 62 11.73 2.68 13.91
N LEU A 63 12.61 2.78 12.90
CA LEU A 63 12.95 4.05 12.24
C LEU A 63 11.72 4.73 11.63
N LYS A 64 10.82 3.97 11.00
CA LYS A 64 9.57 4.52 10.46
C LYS A 64 8.65 5.05 11.57
N ALA A 65 8.56 4.35 12.69
CA ALA A 65 7.78 4.79 13.84
C ALA A 65 8.36 6.09 14.43
N MET A 66 9.68 6.14 14.65
CA MET A 66 10.38 7.34 15.13
C MET A 66 10.18 8.52 14.19
N LEU A 67 10.37 8.32 12.88
CA LEU A 67 10.19 9.37 11.88
C LEU A 67 8.77 9.95 11.93
N ARG A 68 7.76 9.08 12.04
CA ARG A 68 6.36 9.51 12.15
C ARG A 68 6.13 10.36 13.40
N THR A 69 6.69 9.97 14.54
CA THR A 69 6.55 10.76 15.78
C THR A 69 7.23 12.12 15.68
N GLU A 70 8.40 12.21 15.05
CA GLU A 70 9.10 13.47 14.86
C GLU A 70 8.38 14.40 13.87
N GLN A 71 7.80 13.85 12.80
CA GLN A 71 6.96 14.62 11.87
C GLN A 71 5.75 15.23 12.58
N LEU A 72 5.05 14.46 13.42
CA LEU A 72 3.91 14.95 14.20
C LEU A 72 4.32 16.04 15.20
N LYS A 73 5.46 15.88 15.88
CA LYS A 73 6.00 16.92 16.77
C LYS A 73 6.28 18.21 16.02
N ASN A 74 6.92 18.12 14.85
CA ASN A 74 7.22 19.28 14.02
C ASN A 74 5.95 19.98 13.54
N GLU A 75 4.94 19.22 13.12
CA GLU A 75 3.64 19.77 12.71
C GLU A 75 2.94 20.47 13.88
N LEU A 76 2.91 19.85 15.06
CA LEU A 76 2.37 20.45 16.27
C LEU A 76 3.08 21.76 16.62
N LEU A 77 4.42 21.78 16.61
CA LEU A 77 5.21 22.98 16.89
C LEU A 77 4.90 24.11 15.91
N ASN A 78 4.81 23.80 14.61
CA ASN A 78 4.45 24.80 13.61
C ASN A 78 3.04 25.37 13.84
N ASN A 79 2.08 24.52 14.17
CA ASN A 79 0.72 24.95 14.47
C ASN A 79 0.65 25.84 15.72
N ILE A 80 1.41 25.51 16.77
CA ILE A 80 1.49 26.34 17.97
C ILE A 80 2.09 27.71 17.64
N ILE A 81 3.14 27.76 16.81
CA ILE A 81 3.73 29.03 16.35
C ILE A 81 2.69 29.86 15.59
N ASP A 82 1.92 29.24 14.68
CA ASP A 82 0.88 29.93 13.91
C ASP A 82 -0.25 30.47 14.80
N ILE A 83 -0.62 29.74 15.85
CA ILE A 83 -1.62 30.18 16.83
C ILE A 83 -1.06 31.37 17.62
N ALA A 84 0.18 31.26 18.12
CA ALA A 84 0.81 32.32 18.89
C ALA A 84 0.98 33.62 18.08
N ASP A 85 1.38 33.52 16.81
CA ASP A 85 1.47 34.66 15.89
C ASP A 85 0.11 35.35 15.72
N LYS A 86 -0.98 34.58 15.62
CA LYS A 86 -2.36 35.10 15.49
C LYS A 86 -2.86 35.75 16.78
N GLU A 87 -2.66 35.11 17.92
CA GLU A 87 -3.20 35.57 19.21
C GLU A 87 -2.43 36.78 19.77
N LEU A 88 -1.10 36.81 19.61
CA LEU A 88 -0.25 37.85 20.16
C LEU A 88 0.03 38.98 19.15
N GLY A 89 -0.39 38.84 17.89
CA GLY A 89 -0.07 39.78 16.81
C GLY A 89 1.43 39.88 16.52
N THR A 90 2.22 38.89 16.95
CA THR A 90 3.65 38.80 16.72
C THR A 90 3.94 38.00 15.45
N ASN A 91 5.19 38.04 14.97
CA ASN A 91 5.65 37.18 13.90
C ASN A 91 6.95 36.52 14.38
N ILE A 92 6.79 35.47 15.18
CA ILE A 92 7.87 34.75 15.89
C ILE A 92 8.90 34.19 14.91
N ARG A 93 8.49 33.88 13.67
CA ARG A 93 9.40 33.43 12.60
C ARG A 93 10.30 34.54 12.06
N LYS A 94 9.95 35.81 12.25
CA LYS A 94 10.77 36.95 11.83
C LYS A 94 11.69 37.39 12.96
N LYS A 95 12.92 37.76 12.59
CA LYS A 95 13.82 38.47 13.51
C LYS A 95 13.21 39.84 13.82
N SER A 96 13.21 40.25 15.09
CA SER A 96 12.83 41.60 15.46
C SER A 96 13.73 42.60 14.74
N GLY A 97 13.11 43.54 14.01
CA GLY A 97 13.82 44.63 13.37
C GLY A 97 14.34 45.64 14.40
N THR A 98 15.24 46.52 13.98
CA THR A 98 15.70 47.64 14.81
C THR A 98 14.53 48.59 15.06
N ARG A 99 14.04 48.65 16.29
CA ARG A 99 13.02 49.59 16.73
C ARG A 99 13.66 50.99 16.74
N GLN A 100 13.30 51.86 15.80
CA GLN A 100 13.69 53.27 15.83
C GLN A 100 12.98 53.90 17.03
N SER A 101 13.72 54.26 18.06
CA SER A 101 13.26 55.10 19.16
C SER A 101 13.21 56.55 18.68
N GLU A 102 12.08 57.22 18.91
CA GLU A 102 11.97 58.69 18.87
C GLU A 102 12.78 59.36 19.99
#